data_AF-A0A1Q6Q1A4-F1
#
_entry.id   AF-A0A1Q6Q1A4-F1
#
_cell.length_a   1.000
_cell.length_b   1.000
_cell.length_c   1.000
_cell.angle_alpha   90.00
_cell.angle_beta   90.00
_cell.angle_gamma   90.00
#
_symmetry.space_group_name_H-M   'P 1'
#
loop_
_entity.id
_entity.type
_entity.pdbx_description
1 polymer ?
#
loop_
_entity_poly.entity_id
_entity_poly.type
_entity_poly.pdbx_seq_one_letter_code
_entity_poly.pdbx_strand_id
1 'polypeptide(L)'
;MLYYIQGNYAAIYDKPLFDAPFVPLKESALPLTPEAKEVVDRVLDTFGVYSGKVLESITHKETPWLEARKGFLPDETSHAEISLDAMKSYFKKVDEKYNIRTEDGLRKYISKMI
;
A
#
# COMPACT_ATOMS: atom_id res chain seq x y z
N MET A 1 0.06 5.90 3.70
CA MET A 1 -0.21 6.32 2.31
C MET A 1 0.80 5.74 1.31
N LEU A 2 2.10 6.06 1.44
CA LEU A 2 3.14 5.57 0.52
C LEU A 2 3.20 4.03 0.36
N TYR A 3 2.90 3.28 1.43
CA TYR A 3 2.73 1.82 1.38
C TYR A 3 1.74 1.39 0.28
N TYR A 4 0.54 1.98 0.25
CA TYR A 4 -0.49 1.66 -0.72
C TYR A 4 -0.08 2.08 -2.14
N ILE A 5 0.56 3.23 -2.29
CA ILE A 5 1.08 3.71 -3.59
C ILE A 5 2.10 2.71 -4.16
N GLN A 6 3.12 2.36 -3.38
CA GLN A 6 4.18 1.42 -3.79
C GLN A 6 3.59 0.04 -4.11
N GLY A 7 2.72 -0.48 -3.24
CA GLY A 7 2.10 -1.79 -3.40
C GLY A 7 1.22 -1.90 -4.66
N ASN A 8 0.36 -0.90 -4.88
CA ASN A 8 -0.47 -0.82 -6.09
C ASN A 8 0.38 -0.71 -7.35
N TYR A 9 1.37 0.18 -7.36
CA TYR A 9 2.25 0.36 -8.51
C TYR A 9 3.03 -0.91 -8.84
N ALA A 10 3.62 -1.55 -7.83
CA ALA A 10 4.38 -2.79 -7.99
C ALA A 10 3.52 -3.96 -8.47
N ALA A 11 2.27 -4.04 -8.04
CA ALA A 11 1.34 -5.06 -8.53
C ALA A 11 0.93 -4.82 -9.99
N ILE A 12 0.68 -3.56 -10.37
CA ILE A 12 0.17 -3.19 -11.70
C ILE A 12 1.25 -3.27 -12.78
N TYR A 13 2.45 -2.76 -12.49
CA TYR A 13 3.55 -2.58 -13.44
C TYR A 13 4.69 -3.59 -13.26
N ASP A 14 4.55 -4.52 -12.32
CA ASP A 14 5.52 -5.56 -11.98
C ASP A 14 6.91 -5.05 -11.54
N LYS A 15 7.04 -3.76 -11.23
CA LYS A 15 8.29 -3.11 -10.80
C LYS A 15 8.02 -2.11 -9.67
N PRO A 16 8.97 -1.87 -8.75
CA PRO A 16 8.80 -0.86 -7.71
C PRO A 16 8.63 0.56 -8.28
N LEU A 17 7.91 1.42 -7.55
CA LEU A 17 7.89 2.86 -7.83
C LEU A 17 9.11 3.55 -7.20
N PHE A 18 9.45 3.12 -5.99
CA PHE A 18 10.64 3.54 -5.25
C PHE A 18 11.61 2.37 -5.10
N ASP A 19 12.85 2.55 -5.55
CA ASP A 19 13.92 1.53 -5.53
C ASP A 19 14.69 1.46 -4.20
N ALA A 20 14.49 2.42 -3.29
CA ALA A 20 15.19 2.49 -2.01
C ALA A 20 14.28 2.01 -0.84
N PRO A 21 14.86 1.40 0.22
CA PRO A 21 14.16 1.21 1.48
C PRO A 21 13.62 2.55 1.97
N PHE A 22 12.48 2.52 2.66
CA PHE A 22 11.60 3.66 2.91
C PHE A 22 12.32 4.83 3.61
N VAL A 23 12.94 5.72 2.83
CA VAL A 23 13.40 7.03 3.29
C VAL A 23 12.15 7.92 3.36
N PRO A 24 11.98 8.78 4.38
CA PRO A 24 10.93 9.78 4.37
C PRO A 24 11.03 10.61 3.09
N LEU A 25 10.19 10.30 2.11
CA LEU A 25 10.10 11.06 0.87
C LEU A 25 9.55 12.43 1.25
N LYS A 26 10.32 13.49 1.01
CA LYS A 26 9.71 14.80 0.82
C LYS A 26 8.71 14.65 -0.33
N GLU A 27 7.51 15.20 -0.19
CA GLU A 27 6.44 15.15 -1.22
C GLU A 27 6.94 15.55 -2.63
N SER A 28 8.04 16.32 -2.70
CA SER A 28 8.74 16.72 -3.93
C SER A 28 9.48 15.60 -4.68
N ALA A 29 9.46 14.35 -4.22
CA ALA A 29 10.27 13.24 -4.77
C ALA A 29 9.45 12.12 -5.43
N LEU A 30 8.13 12.29 -5.62
CA LEU A 30 7.31 11.31 -6.33
C LEU A 30 7.71 11.26 -7.83
N PRO A 31 7.93 10.08 -8.43
CA PRO A 31 8.18 9.95 -9.85
C PRO A 31 7.01 10.55 -10.64
N LEU A 32 7.30 11.53 -11.49
CA LEU A 32 6.30 12.31 -12.25
C LEU A 32 5.90 11.65 -13.58
N THR A 33 6.02 10.33 -13.70
CA THR A 33 5.52 9.67 -14.92
C THR A 33 3.98 9.65 -14.90
N PRO A 34 3.31 9.69 -16.07
CA PRO A 34 1.85 9.62 -16.13
C PRO A 34 1.30 8.40 -15.39
N GLU A 35 1.97 7.25 -15.49
CA GLU A 35 1.60 6.00 -14.83
C GLU A 35 1.68 6.10 -13.30
N ALA A 36 2.77 6.68 -12.80
CA ALA A 36 2.96 6.89 -11.37
C ALA A 36 1.93 7.87 -10.82
N LYS A 37 1.71 8.97 -11.55
CA LYS A 37 0.70 9.97 -11.19
C LYS A 37 -0.70 9.36 -11.11
N GLU A 38 -1.10 8.55 -12.08
CA GLU A 38 -2.41 7.90 -12.07
C GLU A 38 -2.60 7.00 -10.84
N VAL A 39 -1.58 6.22 -10.46
CA VAL A 39 -1.63 5.38 -9.24
C VAL A 39 -1.69 6.24 -7.98
N VAL A 40 -0.88 7.30 -7.90
CA VAL A 40 -0.87 8.22 -6.76
C VAL A 40 -2.23 8.87 -6.58
N ASP A 41 -2.77 9.50 -7.63
CA ASP A 41 -4.06 10.19 -7.59
C ASP A 41 -5.17 9.21 -7.16
N ARG A 42 -5.25 8.03 -7.79
CA ARG A 42 -6.23 7.00 -7.44
C ARG A 42 -6.14 6.52 -5.98
N VAL A 43 -4.92 6.32 -5.47
CA VAL A 43 -4.73 5.92 -4.06
C VAL A 43 -5.13 7.05 -3.11
N LEU A 44 -4.81 8.31 -3.43
CA LEU A 44 -5.20 9.47 -2.62
C LEU A 44 -6.71 9.68 -2.64
N ASP A 45 -7.36 9.58 -3.79
CA ASP A 45 -8.82 9.78 -3.94
C ASP A 45 -9.67 8.69 -3.26
N THR A 46 -9.04 7.56 -2.93
CA THR A 46 -9.70 6.42 -2.26
C THR A 46 -9.30 6.27 -0.80
N PHE A 47 -8.01 6.17 -0.49
CA PHE A 47 -7.52 6.02 0.89
C PHE A 47 -7.43 7.35 1.63
N GLY A 48 -7.24 8.47 0.93
CA GLY A 48 -7.03 9.80 1.53
C GLY A 48 -8.22 10.35 2.30
N VAL A 49 -9.41 9.78 2.11
CA VAL A 49 -10.63 10.14 2.86
C VAL A 49 -10.65 9.55 4.28
N TYR A 50 -9.78 8.58 4.57
CA TYR A 50 -9.75 7.88 5.85
C TYR A 50 -8.66 8.42 6.77
N SER A 51 -8.95 8.45 8.07
CA SER A 51 -7.98 8.90 9.08
C SER A 51 -6.80 7.92 9.18
N GLY A 52 -5.67 8.41 9.69
CA GLY A 52 -4.49 7.55 9.94
C GLY A 52 -4.81 6.32 10.80
N LYS A 53 -5.74 6.43 11.75
CA LYS A 53 -6.17 5.30 12.59
C LYS A 53 -7.01 4.26 11.85
N VAL A 54 -7.86 4.69 10.93
CA VAL A 54 -8.57 3.74 10.05
C VAL A 54 -7.57 3.04 9.14
N LEU A 55 -6.64 3.78 8.54
CA LEU A 55 -5.60 3.20 7.68
C LEU A 55 -4.70 2.21 8.43
N GLU A 56 -4.30 2.53 9.65
CA GLU A 56 -3.56 1.65 10.56
C GLU A 56 -4.33 0.34 10.79
N SER A 57 -5.63 0.42 11.10
CA SER A 57 -6.47 -0.76 11.32
C SER A 57 -6.61 -1.65 10.08
N ILE A 58 -6.61 -1.06 8.88
CA ILE A 58 -6.62 -1.79 7.61
C ILE A 58 -5.29 -2.50 7.43
N THR A 59 -4.17 -1.78 7.52
CA THR A 59 -2.82 -2.36 7.34
C THR A 59 -2.56 -3.50 8.32
N HIS A 60 -3.07 -3.40 9.56
CA HIS A 60 -2.91 -4.45 10.56
C HIS A 60 -3.61 -5.77 10.22
N LYS A 61 -4.57 -5.76 9.29
CA LYS A 61 -5.26 -6.97 8.79
C LYS A 61 -4.56 -7.57 7.55
N GLU A 62 -3.56 -6.90 6.98
CA GLU A 62 -2.89 -7.32 5.75
C GLU A 62 -1.75 -8.30 6.05
N THR A 63 -1.64 -9.36 5.23
CA THR A 63 -0.62 -10.41 5.42
C THR A 63 0.82 -9.87 5.45
N PRO A 64 1.24 -8.91 4.60
CA PRO A 64 2.60 -8.36 4.67
C PRO A 64 2.93 -7.74 6.02
N TRP A 65 1.95 -7.09 6.67
CA TRP A 65 2.12 -6.52 8.00
C TRP A 65 2.19 -7.60 9.08
N LEU A 66 1.27 -8.57 9.02
CA LEU A 66 1.21 -9.68 9.96
C LEU A 66 2.50 -10.52 9.96
N GLU A 67 3.05 -10.83 8.78
CA GLU A 67 4.28 -11.62 8.68
C GLU A 67 5.50 -10.82 9.12
N ALA A 68 5.61 -9.54 8.75
CA ALA A 68 6.73 -8.70 9.19
C ALA A 68 6.75 -8.52 10.72
N ARG A 69 5.58 -8.50 11.36
CA ARG A 69 5.44 -8.36 12.82
C ARG A 69 5.16 -9.66 13.55
N LYS A 70 5.41 -10.80 12.91
CA LYS A 70 5.26 -12.11 13.56
C LYS A 70 6.18 -12.20 14.77
N GLY A 71 5.59 -12.45 15.95
CA GLY A 71 6.34 -12.54 17.21
C GLY A 71 6.44 -11.23 18.01
N PHE A 72 5.94 -10.11 17.48
CA PHE A 72 5.82 -8.85 18.22
C PHE A 72 4.47 -8.77 18.94
N LEU A 73 4.42 -8.03 20.06
CA LEU A 73 3.15 -7.69 20.69
C LEU A 73 2.37 -6.65 19.84
N PRO A 74 1.03 -6.56 20.00
CA PRO A 74 0.21 -5.63 19.22
C PRO A 74 0.71 -4.18 19.26
N ASP A 75 1.10 -3.70 20.45
CA ASP A 75 1.51 -2.31 20.69
C ASP A 75 3.03 -2.11 20.72
N GLU A 76 3.81 -3.17 20.47
CA GLU A 76 5.27 -3.10 20.49
C GLU A 76 5.80 -2.38 19.24
N THR A 77 6.67 -1.39 19.45
CA THR A 77 7.35 -0.72 18.34
C THR A 77 8.22 -1.73 17.60
N SER A 78 8.10 -1.78 16.28
CA SER A 78 8.92 -2.65 15.43
C SER A 78 9.55 -1.83 14.31
N HIS A 79 10.80 -2.16 14.01
CA HIS A 79 11.51 -1.69 12.82
C HIS A 79 11.56 -2.77 11.73
N ALA A 80 10.72 -3.82 11.83
CA ALA A 80 10.67 -4.88 10.84
C ALA A 80 10.27 -4.32 9.48
N GLU A 81 11.12 -4.54 8.48
CA GLU A 81 10.88 -4.10 7.12
C GLU A 81 9.92 -5.05 6.41
N ILE A 82 8.91 -4.49 5.73
CA ILE A 82 8.08 -5.24 4.80
C ILE A 82 8.80 -5.25 3.44
N SER A 83 9.14 -6.44 2.95
CA SER A 83 9.82 -6.55 1.66
C SER A 83 8.95 -6.12 0.48
N LEU A 84 9.59 -5.59 -0.56
CA LEU A 84 8.90 -5.22 -1.81
C LEU A 84 8.19 -6.42 -2.44
N ASP A 85 8.79 -7.60 -2.38
CA ASP A 85 8.18 -8.83 -2.90
C ASP A 85 6.91 -9.22 -2.14
N ALA A 86 6.90 -9.06 -0.80
CA ALA A 86 5.71 -9.32 0.01
C ALA A 86 4.58 -8.34 -0.34
N MET A 87 4.90 -7.05 -0.49
CA MET A 87 3.93 -6.02 -0.93
C MET A 87 3.38 -6.34 -2.32
N LYS A 88 4.27 -6.54 -3.31
CA LYS A 88 3.90 -6.86 -4.69
C LYS A 88 3.00 -8.09 -4.75
N SER A 89 3.38 -9.17 -4.07
CA SER A 89 2.61 -10.42 -4.05
C SER A 89 1.24 -10.25 -3.41
N TYR A 90 1.13 -9.45 -2.35
CA TYR A 90 -0.14 -9.16 -1.70
C TYR A 90 -1.05 -8.35 -2.61
N PHE A 91 -0.58 -7.21 -3.11
CA PHE A 91 -1.41 -6.33 -3.95
C PHE A 91 -1.77 -6.94 -5.31
N LYS A 92 -0.99 -7.89 -5.84
CA LYS A 92 -1.43 -8.70 -7.00
C LYS A 92 -2.70 -9.50 -6.71
N LYS A 93 -2.77 -10.17 -5.55
CA LYS A 93 -3.98 -10.91 -5.14
C LYS A 93 -5.16 -9.97 -4.89
N VAL A 94 -4.90 -8.77 -4.38
CA VAL A 94 -5.92 -7.73 -4.21
C VAL A 94 -6.42 -7.24 -5.58
N ASP A 95 -5.53 -7.03 -6.56
CA ASP A 95 -5.88 -6.66 -7.95
C ASP A 95 -6.74 -7.75 -8.61
N GLU A 96 -6.33 -9.01 -8.51
CA GLU A 96 -7.09 -10.16 -9.04
C GLU A 96 -8.51 -10.24 -8.46
N LYS A 97 -8.69 -9.89 -7.19
CA LYS A 97 -9.97 -10.00 -6.50
C LYS A 97 -10.87 -8.78 -6.65
N TYR A 98 -10.30 -7.58 -6.65
CA TYR A 98 -11.06 -6.33 -6.56
C TYR A 98 -10.84 -5.37 -7.73
N ASN A 99 -9.86 -5.63 -8.61
CA ASN A 99 -9.46 -4.75 -9.70
C ASN A 99 -9.03 -3.35 -9.21
N ILE A 100 -7.88 -3.29 -8.53
CA ILE A 100 -7.34 -2.07 -7.89
C ILE A 100 -6.82 -1.03 -8.88
N ARG A 101 -6.87 -1.34 -10.18
CA ARG A 101 -6.67 -0.40 -11.29
C ARG A 101 -7.80 0.63 -11.38
N THR A 102 -8.91 0.41 -10.69
CA THR A 102 -10.07 1.32 -10.65
C THR A 102 -10.32 1.84 -9.24
N GLU A 103 -10.87 3.05 -9.14
CA GLU A 103 -11.30 3.60 -7.84
C GLU A 103 -12.34 2.70 -7.17
N ASP A 104 -13.34 2.24 -7.92
CA ASP A 104 -14.39 1.36 -7.40
C ASP A 104 -13.81 0.07 -6.81
N GLY A 105 -12.79 -0.50 -7.45
CA GLY A 105 -12.09 -1.67 -6.96
C GLY A 105 -11.38 -1.42 -5.63
N LEU A 106 -10.66 -0.30 -5.52
CA LEU A 106 -10.04 0.11 -4.27
C LEU A 106 -11.06 0.41 -3.18
N ARG A 107 -12.17 1.09 -3.50
CA ARG A 107 -13.26 1.36 -2.54
C ARG A 107 -13.88 0.05 -2.04
N LYS A 108 -14.09 -0.93 -2.91
CA LYS A 108 -14.55 -2.28 -2.53
C LYS A 108 -13.56 -2.99 -1.62
N TYR A 109 -12.26 -2.91 -1.94
CA TYR A 109 -11.21 -3.46 -1.09
C TYR A 109 -11.26 -2.83 0.31
N ILE A 110 -11.20 -1.50 0.40
CA ILE A 110 -11.21 -0.76 1.66
C ILE A 110 -12.47 -1.09 2.48
N SER A 111 -13.64 -1.07 1.84
CA SER A 111 -14.91 -1.41 2.49
C SER A 111 -14.94 -2.84 3.04
N LYS A 112 -14.17 -3.78 2.48
CA LYS A 112 -14.06 -5.14 3.00
C LYS A 112 -13.09 -5.26 4.18
N MET A 113 -12.18 -4.30 4.30
CA MET A 113 -11.12 -4.28 5.31
C MET A 113 -11.49 -3.45 6.55
N ILE A 114 -12.47 -2.55 6.46
CA ILE A 114 -13.06 -1.87 7.61
C ILE A 114 -13.97 -2.86 8.33
#